data_AF-A0A2N5S722-F1
#
_entry.id   AF-A0A2N5S722-F1
#
_cell.length_a   1.000
_cell.length_b   1.000
_cell.length_c   1.000
_cell.angle_alpha   90.00
_cell.angle_beta   90.00
_cell.angle_gamma   90.00
#
_symmetry.space_group_name_H-M   'P 1'
#
loop_
_entity.id
_entity.type
_entity.pdbx_description
1 polymer ?
#
loop_
_entity_poly.entity_id
_entity_poly.type
_entity_poly.pdbx_seq_one_letter_code
_entity_poly.pdbx_strand_id
1 'polypeptide(L)'
;MPSKEFLSSIRDFLSKGNIAEPPTQLDIHCLRGWSESTLSSYNSAVCKFLCFTREHSQTPFNLPATPEDIHEFCMWAGRGPYSGRKPILATTLAKYLCGLCTWHVFHDLKYPALLDKKTALLLKSSAKLDAKEVARVRKGAIMIADLLQLAGVLSNGSNQDLATLDTALVAFWGCAWLLELTYKPGYLAGGGGAGLLHRDVVWGPGNSWASITLQEAKKASPGELQFIRVDQIPNCLCSVAALEQLVKSCQDPTSTLFGFQVQHSRTPLLKYMMTA
;
A
#
# COMPACT_ATOMS: atom_id res chain seq x y z
N MET A 1 -14.71 9.80 6.56
CA MET A 1 -14.53 8.99 7.80
C MET A 1 -13.85 7.69 7.40
N PRO A 2 -12.95 7.10 8.22
CA PRO A 2 -12.46 5.75 7.93
C PRO A 2 -13.67 4.84 7.74
N SER A 3 -13.73 4.08 6.64
CA SER A 3 -14.90 3.25 6.37
C SER A 3 -15.03 2.20 7.48
N LYS A 4 -16.27 1.76 7.77
CA LYS A 4 -16.49 0.65 8.72
C LYS A 4 -15.69 -0.59 8.32
N GLU A 5 -15.58 -0.84 7.02
CA GLU A 5 -14.76 -1.90 6.43
C GLU A 5 -13.28 -1.74 6.79
N PHE A 6 -12.73 -0.53 6.66
CA PHE A 6 -11.35 -0.26 7.04
C PHE A 6 -11.11 -0.45 8.53
N LEU A 7 -11.99 0.05 9.41
CA LEU A 7 -11.89 -0.16 10.85
C LEU A 7 -11.90 -1.67 11.20
N SER A 8 -12.71 -2.46 10.50
CA SER A 8 -12.71 -3.92 10.69
C SER A 8 -11.38 -4.58 10.30
N SER A 9 -10.66 -4.02 9.31
CA SER A 9 -9.35 -4.53 8.87
C SER A 9 -8.21 -4.24 9.85
N ILE A 10 -8.38 -3.27 10.76
CA ILE A 10 -7.39 -2.88 11.77
C ILE A 10 -7.81 -3.27 13.21
N ARG A 11 -8.64 -4.31 13.33
CA ARG A 11 -9.23 -4.75 14.61
C ARG A 11 -8.21 -5.07 15.70
N ASP A 12 -7.03 -5.59 15.36
CA ASP A 12 -6.03 -5.96 16.36
C ASP A 12 -5.40 -4.71 16.98
N PHE A 13 -5.21 -3.65 16.20
CA PHE A 13 -4.77 -2.34 16.71
C PHE A 13 -5.83 -1.68 17.59
N LEU A 14 -7.11 -1.83 17.24
CA LEU A 14 -8.21 -1.28 18.04
C LEU A 14 -8.49 -2.08 19.32
N SER A 15 -7.98 -3.31 19.44
CA SER A 15 -8.14 -4.11 20.66
C SER A 15 -7.08 -3.78 21.70
N LYS A 16 -7.37 -4.05 22.98
CA LYS A 16 -6.37 -4.02 24.06
C LYS A 16 -5.75 -5.40 24.31
N GLY A 17 -5.54 -6.16 23.23
CA GLY A 17 -5.14 -7.56 23.28
C GLY A 17 -6.34 -8.46 23.07
N ASN A 18 -6.85 -9.08 24.13
CA ASN A 18 -8.01 -9.96 24.07
C ASN A 18 -9.36 -9.22 24.15
N ILE A 19 -9.36 -7.94 24.51
CA ILE A 19 -10.58 -7.13 24.67
C ILE A 19 -10.79 -6.28 23.42
N ALA A 20 -11.89 -6.51 22.72
CA ALA A 20 -12.34 -5.68 21.61
C ALA A 20 -13.33 -4.63 22.11
N GLU A 21 -12.96 -3.35 22.00
CA GLU A 21 -13.83 -2.22 22.30
C GLU A 21 -14.11 -1.44 21.00
N PRO A 22 -15.35 -1.01 20.76
CA PRO A 22 -15.64 -0.14 19.64
C PRO A 22 -14.94 1.22 19.86
N PRO A 23 -14.26 1.78 18.83
CA PRO A 23 -13.57 3.05 18.98
C PRO A 23 -14.55 4.18 19.27
N THR A 24 -14.18 5.06 20.21
CA THR A 24 -14.92 6.29 20.53
C THR A 24 -14.80 7.33 19.41
N GLN A 25 -15.56 8.42 19.50
CA GLN A 25 -15.43 9.53 18.55
C GLN A 25 -14.04 10.19 18.60
N LEU A 26 -13.44 10.25 19.79
CA LEU A 26 -12.07 10.74 19.99
C LEU A 26 -11.07 9.82 19.29
N ASP A 27 -11.22 8.51 19.47
CA ASP A 27 -10.36 7.51 18.80
C ASP A 27 -10.43 7.63 17.29
N ILE A 28 -11.64 7.76 16.75
CA ILE A 28 -11.86 7.97 15.31
C ILE A 28 -11.18 9.26 14.82
N HIS A 29 -11.16 10.31 15.63
CA HIS A 29 -10.45 11.54 15.31
C HIS A 29 -8.92 11.33 15.33
N CYS A 30 -8.39 10.68 16.36
CA CYS A 30 -6.97 10.33 16.48
C CYS A 30 -6.47 9.49 15.30
N LEU A 31 -7.27 8.50 14.86
CA LEU A 31 -6.93 7.64 13.71
C LEU A 31 -6.72 8.44 12.41
N ARG A 32 -7.34 9.63 12.26
CA ARG A 32 -7.14 10.49 11.07
C ARG A 32 -5.74 11.11 11.02
N GLY A 33 -4.98 11.08 12.11
CA GLY A 33 -3.59 11.52 12.13
C GLY A 33 -2.65 10.65 11.30
N TRP A 34 -3.11 9.48 10.84
CA TRP A 34 -2.30 8.55 10.04
C TRP A 34 -2.98 8.16 8.73
N SER A 35 -2.16 7.85 7.73
CA SER A 35 -2.65 7.20 6.51
C SER A 35 -3.16 5.78 6.80
N GLU A 36 -4.13 5.30 6.01
CA GLU A 36 -4.64 3.92 6.11
C GLU A 36 -3.52 2.87 5.99
N SER A 37 -2.51 3.13 5.15
CA SER A 37 -1.35 2.25 5.01
C SER A 37 -0.48 2.19 6.27
N THR A 38 -0.38 3.29 7.00
CA THR A 38 0.36 3.34 8.27
C THR A 38 -0.38 2.55 9.34
N LEU A 39 -1.69 2.76 9.47
CA LEU A 39 -2.54 2.01 10.40
C LEU A 39 -2.54 0.50 10.10
N SER A 40 -2.57 0.12 8.81
CA SER A 40 -2.45 -1.28 8.39
C SER A 40 -1.10 -1.90 8.80
N SER A 41 -0.02 -1.12 8.71
CA SER A 41 1.30 -1.55 9.17
C SER A 41 1.38 -1.69 10.68
N TYR A 42 0.74 -0.79 11.45
CA TYR A 42 0.67 -0.90 12.90
C TYR A 42 -0.18 -2.10 13.32
N ASN A 43 -1.34 -2.32 12.68
CA ASN A 43 -2.15 -3.51 12.91
C ASN A 43 -1.35 -4.80 12.64
N SER A 44 -0.55 -4.83 11.57
CA SER A 44 0.31 -5.99 11.27
C SER A 44 1.36 -6.24 12.36
N ALA A 45 1.86 -5.18 13.00
CA ALA A 45 2.78 -5.29 14.12
C ALA A 45 2.09 -5.89 15.35
N VAL A 46 0.91 -5.36 15.72
CA VAL A 46 0.10 -5.87 16.83
C VAL A 46 -0.32 -7.32 16.59
N CYS A 47 -0.78 -7.65 15.38
CA CYS A 47 -1.15 -9.01 15.00
C CYS A 47 0.02 -10.00 15.18
N LYS A 48 1.23 -9.64 14.73
CA LYS A 48 2.42 -10.50 14.92
C LYS A 48 2.80 -10.64 16.40
N PHE A 49 2.66 -9.58 17.18
CA PHE A 49 2.88 -9.63 18.63
C PHE A 49 1.87 -10.53 19.35
N LEU A 50 0.57 -10.41 19.03
CA LEU A 50 -0.46 -11.29 19.58
C LEU A 50 -0.28 -12.76 19.16
N CYS A 51 0.26 -13.03 17.97
CA CYS A 51 0.66 -14.38 17.60
C CYS A 51 1.80 -14.90 18.49
N PHE A 52 2.81 -14.06 18.77
CA PHE A 52 3.89 -14.40 19.70
C PHE A 52 3.35 -14.73 21.09
N THR A 53 2.47 -13.89 21.66
CA THR A 53 1.94 -14.10 23.00
C THR A 53 1.11 -15.38 23.09
N ARG A 54 0.35 -15.72 22.04
CA ARG A 54 -0.42 -16.99 21.98
C ARG A 54 0.48 -18.23 21.91
N GLU A 55 1.69 -18.11 21.36
CA GLU A 55 2.66 -19.21 21.33
C GLU A 55 3.39 -19.38 22.67
N HIS A 56 3.57 -18.30 23.45
CA HIS A 56 4.41 -18.29 24.66
C HIS A 56 3.60 -18.31 25.96
N SER A 57 2.33 -17.93 25.93
CA SER A 57 1.48 -17.82 27.11
C SER A 57 0.18 -18.60 26.92
N GLN A 58 -0.20 -19.35 27.96
CA GLN A 58 -1.50 -20.02 28.00
C GLN A 58 -2.67 -19.04 28.24
N THR A 59 -2.37 -17.89 28.83
CA THR A 59 -3.35 -16.85 29.10
C THR A 59 -3.44 -15.85 27.94
N PRO A 60 -4.64 -15.36 27.60
CA PRO A 60 -4.79 -14.30 26.62
C PRO A 60 -4.06 -13.03 27.08
N PHE A 61 -3.25 -12.45 26.19
CA PHE A 61 -2.55 -11.20 26.45
C PHE A 61 -3.54 -10.03 26.56
N ASN A 62 -3.29 -9.15 27.54
CA ASN A 62 -3.93 -7.85 27.64
C ASN A 62 -2.85 -6.77 27.78
N LEU A 63 -3.08 -5.62 27.16
CA LEU A 63 -2.22 -4.46 27.35
C LEU A 63 -2.19 -4.00 28.83
N PRO A 64 -1.08 -3.41 29.30
CA PRO A 64 0.16 -3.09 28.58
C PRO A 64 1.15 -4.25 28.49
N ALA A 65 2.02 -4.23 27.49
CA ALA A 65 3.17 -5.12 27.43
C ALA A 65 4.22 -4.74 28.48
N THR A 66 4.93 -5.73 29.01
CA THR A 66 6.09 -5.56 29.90
C THR A 66 7.39 -5.40 29.09
N PRO A 67 8.48 -4.88 29.68
CA PRO A 67 9.79 -4.88 29.02
C PRO A 67 10.22 -6.29 28.57
N GLU A 68 9.94 -7.30 29.38
CA GLU A 68 10.22 -8.70 29.12
C GLU A 68 9.47 -9.20 27.87
N ASP A 69 8.17 -8.90 27.77
CA ASP A 69 7.37 -9.24 26.59
C ASP A 69 7.98 -8.67 25.30
N ILE A 70 8.47 -7.42 25.36
CA ILE A 70 9.11 -6.77 24.20
C ILE A 70 10.45 -7.42 23.85
N HIS A 71 11.27 -7.77 24.85
CA HIS A 71 12.56 -8.43 24.61
C HIS A 71 12.38 -9.82 24.03
N GLU A 72 11.47 -10.61 24.60
CA GLU A 72 11.14 -11.95 24.10
C GLU A 72 10.52 -11.90 22.71
N PHE A 73 9.61 -10.94 22.47
CA PHE A 73 9.09 -10.70 21.13
C PHE A 73 10.21 -10.37 20.14
N CYS A 74 11.19 -9.53 20.51
CA CYS A 74 12.31 -9.21 19.62
C CYS A 74 13.17 -10.44 19.30
N MET A 75 13.42 -11.32 20.28
CA MET A 75 14.16 -12.57 20.07
C MET A 75 13.39 -13.55 19.17
N TRP A 76 12.08 -13.69 19.40
CA TRP A 76 11.22 -14.58 18.63
C TRP A 76 10.95 -14.06 17.21
N ALA A 77 10.68 -12.76 17.06
CA ALA A 77 10.33 -12.17 15.78
C ALA A 77 11.55 -11.88 14.90
N GLY A 78 12.68 -11.48 15.48
CA GLY A 78 13.93 -11.24 14.77
C GLY A 78 14.59 -12.53 14.29
N ARG A 79 15.62 -12.42 13.45
CA ARG A 79 16.45 -13.58 13.05
C ARG A 79 17.42 -13.94 14.16
N GLY A 80 17.51 -15.22 14.50
CA GLY A 80 18.31 -15.72 15.61
C GLY A 80 18.06 -17.21 15.91
N PRO A 81 18.81 -17.78 16.86
CA PRO A 81 18.63 -19.19 17.27
C PRO A 81 17.28 -19.45 17.96
N TYR A 82 16.64 -18.40 18.48
CA TYR A 82 15.34 -18.47 19.16
C TYR A 82 14.19 -17.91 18.30
N SER A 83 14.41 -17.76 16.99
CA SER A 83 13.39 -17.27 16.06
C SER A 83 12.18 -18.20 16.01
N GLY A 84 10.99 -17.61 15.96
CA GLY A 84 9.77 -18.29 15.57
C GLY A 84 9.76 -18.72 14.11
N ARG A 85 8.66 -19.32 13.67
CA ARG A 85 8.54 -19.94 12.32
C ARG A 85 8.81 -19.00 11.14
N LYS A 86 8.52 -17.70 11.29
CA LYS A 86 8.66 -16.69 10.24
C LYS A 86 9.36 -15.46 10.81
N PRO A 87 10.70 -15.50 10.95
CA PRO A 87 11.44 -14.36 11.45
C PRO A 87 11.43 -13.23 10.40
N ILE A 88 11.44 -12.00 10.89
CA ILE A 88 11.41 -10.78 10.09
C ILE A 88 12.77 -10.07 10.14
N LEU A 89 13.03 -9.23 9.15
CA LEU A 89 14.21 -8.37 9.12
C LEU A 89 14.22 -7.43 10.32
N ALA A 90 15.40 -7.08 10.81
CA ALA A 90 15.59 -6.12 11.89
C ALA A 90 14.96 -4.76 11.58
N THR A 91 14.99 -4.33 10.31
CA THR A 91 14.33 -3.10 9.84
C THR A 91 12.81 -3.17 9.93
N THR A 92 12.22 -4.35 9.68
CA THR A 92 10.78 -4.58 9.87
C THR A 92 10.45 -4.66 11.36
N LEU A 93 11.29 -5.33 12.15
CA LEU A 93 11.11 -5.43 13.60
C LEU A 93 11.14 -4.04 14.26
N ALA A 94 12.05 -3.16 13.85
CA ALA A 94 12.08 -1.77 14.32
C ALA A 94 10.78 -1.01 14.01
N LYS A 95 10.21 -1.20 12.81
CA LYS A 95 8.89 -0.63 12.45
C LYS A 95 7.77 -1.23 13.30
N TYR A 96 7.87 -2.52 13.64
CA TYR A 96 6.88 -3.19 14.48
C TYR A 96 6.92 -2.64 15.90
N LEU A 97 8.11 -2.41 16.47
CA LEU A 97 8.25 -1.78 17.79
C LEU A 97 7.66 -0.36 17.82
N CYS A 98 7.84 0.41 16.74
CA CYS A 98 7.15 1.70 16.59
C CYS A 98 5.62 1.53 16.58
N GLY A 99 5.09 0.54 15.84
CA GLY A 99 3.67 0.22 15.83
C GLY A 99 3.13 -0.22 17.20
N LEU A 100 3.89 -1.03 17.95
CA LEU A 100 3.52 -1.44 19.31
C LEU A 100 3.56 -0.27 20.29
N CYS A 101 4.53 0.63 20.16
CA CYS A 101 4.57 1.87 20.92
C CYS A 101 3.32 2.73 20.64
N THR A 102 3.00 2.96 19.38
CA THR A 102 1.80 3.72 18.98
C THR A 102 0.53 3.04 19.48
N TRP A 103 0.47 1.71 19.45
CA TRP A 103 -0.66 0.95 19.99
C TRP A 103 -0.87 1.21 21.49
N HIS A 104 0.22 1.25 22.29
CA HIS A 104 0.11 1.61 23.71
C HIS A 104 -0.36 3.04 23.90
N VAL A 105 0.23 4.00 23.18
CA VAL A 105 -0.11 5.43 23.26
C VAL A 105 -1.57 5.67 22.86
N PHE A 106 -2.05 5.00 21.82
CA PHE A 106 -3.44 5.11 21.34
C PHE A 106 -4.45 4.64 22.40
N HIS A 107 -4.08 3.66 23.23
CA HIS A 107 -4.92 3.15 24.33
C HIS A 107 -4.65 3.86 25.66
N ASP A 108 -3.98 5.02 25.65
CA ASP A 108 -3.60 5.79 26.84
C ASP A 108 -2.72 5.00 27.84
N LEU A 109 -1.90 4.08 27.32
CA LEU A 109 -0.99 3.25 28.11
C LEU A 109 0.47 3.60 27.84
N LYS A 110 1.31 3.38 28.86
CA LYS A 110 2.75 3.61 28.76
C LYS A 110 3.43 2.44 28.07
N TYR A 111 4.17 2.72 26.99
CA TYR A 111 5.02 1.70 26.35
C TYR A 111 6.27 1.43 27.21
N PRO A 112 6.61 0.17 27.50
CA PRO A 112 7.68 -0.19 28.45
C PRO A 112 9.10 0.11 27.95
N ALA A 113 9.33 0.08 26.64
CA ALA A 113 10.67 -0.17 26.09
C ALA A 113 11.08 0.75 24.94
N LEU A 114 10.52 1.97 24.86
CA LEU A 114 10.60 2.83 23.66
C LEU A 114 12.03 3.03 23.13
N LEU A 115 13.04 2.89 23.98
CA LEU A 115 14.45 2.95 23.58
C LEU A 115 15.38 2.27 24.59
N ASP A 116 15.00 1.14 25.20
CA ASP A 116 15.93 0.50 26.15
C ASP A 116 17.16 -0.09 25.42
N LYS A 117 18.32 -0.01 26.08
CA LYS A 117 19.62 -0.43 25.49
C LYS A 117 19.59 -1.89 25.05
N LYS A 118 18.80 -2.73 25.71
CA LYS A 118 18.69 -4.17 25.43
C LYS A 118 17.94 -4.42 24.13
N THR A 119 16.82 -3.75 23.88
CA THR A 119 16.05 -3.81 22.63
C THR A 119 16.91 -3.35 21.44
N ALA A 120 17.70 -2.29 21.62
CA ALA A 120 18.64 -1.84 20.59
C ALA A 120 19.72 -2.90 20.27
N LEU A 121 20.24 -3.59 21.29
CA LEU A 121 21.19 -4.70 21.12
C LEU A 121 20.54 -5.91 20.41
N LEU A 122 19.28 -6.24 20.73
CA LEU A 122 18.52 -7.31 20.08
C LEU A 122 18.25 -7.00 18.59
N LEU A 123 17.91 -5.76 18.26
CA LEU A 123 17.80 -5.33 16.86
C LEU A 123 19.14 -5.45 16.13
N LYS A 124 20.24 -5.04 16.78
CA LYS A 124 21.59 -5.13 16.20
C LYS A 124 22.05 -6.58 15.99
N SER A 125 21.71 -7.49 16.90
CA SER A 125 22.04 -8.92 16.75
C SER A 125 21.27 -9.54 15.58
N SER A 126 19.97 -9.24 15.44
CA SER A 126 19.17 -9.66 14.29
C SER A 126 19.73 -9.09 12.98
N ALA A 127 20.10 -7.79 12.95
CA ALA A 127 20.64 -7.15 11.75
C ALA A 127 21.96 -7.77 11.29
N LYS A 128 22.81 -8.23 12.22
CA LYS A 128 24.05 -8.94 11.90
C LYS A 128 23.79 -10.27 11.20
N LEU A 129 22.69 -10.94 11.53
CA LEU A 129 22.27 -12.16 10.84
C LEU A 129 21.60 -11.84 9.51
N ASP A 130 20.82 -10.76 9.42
CA ASP A 130 20.26 -10.30 8.16
C ASP A 130 21.33 -10.02 7.10
N ALA A 131 22.45 -9.42 7.51
CA ALA A 131 23.57 -9.10 6.62
C ALA A 131 24.29 -10.33 6.05
N LYS A 132 24.12 -11.51 6.66
CA LYS A 132 24.68 -12.78 6.16
C LYS A 132 23.80 -13.43 5.11
N GLU A 133 22.56 -13.00 4.96
CA GLU A 133 21.70 -13.53 3.92
C GLU A 133 22.07 -12.98 2.55
N VAL A 134 21.98 -13.84 1.55
CA VAL A 134 22.15 -13.44 0.15
C VAL A 134 21.11 -12.37 -0.15
N ALA A 135 21.57 -11.21 -0.62
CA ALA A 135 20.68 -10.14 -1.05
C ALA A 135 19.68 -10.71 -2.06
N ARG A 136 18.38 -10.52 -1.81
CA ARG A 136 17.35 -10.87 -2.80
C ARG A 136 17.74 -10.21 -4.11
N VAL A 137 17.81 -11.01 -5.18
CA VAL A 137 18.01 -10.51 -6.54
C VAL A 137 16.97 -9.41 -6.74
N ARG A 138 17.45 -8.18 -6.91
CA ARG A 138 16.54 -7.06 -7.20
C ARG A 138 15.86 -7.40 -8.52
N LYS A 139 14.53 -7.35 -8.55
CA LYS A 139 13.82 -7.43 -9.83
C LYS A 139 14.44 -6.35 -10.74
N GLY A 140 14.86 -6.75 -11.94
CA GLY A 140 15.40 -5.82 -12.92
C GLY A 140 14.40 -4.70 -13.22
N ALA A 141 14.88 -3.56 -13.70
CA ALA A 141 13.99 -2.55 -14.24
C ALA A 141 13.20 -3.15 -15.41
N ILE A 142 11.91 -2.83 -15.51
CA ILE A 142 11.13 -3.15 -16.71
C ILE A 142 11.77 -2.40 -17.87
N MET A 143 12.03 -3.10 -18.96
CA MET A 143 12.68 -2.57 -20.16
C MET A 143 11.65 -2.41 -21.30
N ILE A 144 12.02 -1.64 -22.32
CA ILE A 144 11.21 -1.49 -23.56
C ILE A 144 10.92 -2.86 -24.20
N ALA A 145 11.86 -3.81 -24.11
CA ALA A 145 11.66 -5.16 -24.62
C ALA A 145 10.51 -5.90 -23.91
N ASP A 146 10.33 -5.68 -22.61
CA ASP A 146 9.23 -6.27 -21.85
C ASP A 146 7.89 -5.65 -22.27
N LEU A 147 7.86 -4.35 -22.57
CA LEU A 147 6.66 -3.68 -23.10
C LEU A 147 6.29 -4.17 -24.50
N LEU A 148 7.27 -4.43 -25.36
CA LEU A 148 7.01 -5.00 -26.69
C LEU A 148 6.42 -6.39 -26.60
N GLN A 149 6.92 -7.22 -25.67
CA GLN A 149 6.32 -8.53 -25.40
C GLN A 149 4.90 -8.40 -24.86
N LEU A 150 4.68 -7.50 -23.90
CA LEU A 150 3.37 -7.23 -23.34
C LEU A 150 2.37 -6.77 -24.41
N ALA A 151 2.77 -5.84 -25.28
CA ALA A 151 1.97 -5.40 -26.41
C ALA A 151 1.65 -6.57 -27.36
N GLY A 152 2.64 -7.40 -27.69
CA GLY A 152 2.43 -8.57 -28.55
C GLY A 152 1.38 -9.54 -28.01
N VAL A 153 1.23 -9.67 -26.69
CA VAL A 153 0.23 -10.53 -26.05
C VAL A 153 -1.13 -9.85 -25.93
N LEU A 154 -1.17 -8.57 -25.51
CA LEU A 154 -2.41 -7.91 -25.12
C LEU A 154 -3.12 -7.13 -26.25
N SER A 155 -2.41 -6.73 -27.31
CA SER A 155 -2.97 -5.87 -28.36
C SER A 155 -4.13 -6.50 -29.15
N ASN A 156 -4.27 -7.83 -29.13
CA ASN A 156 -5.37 -8.56 -29.78
C ASN A 156 -6.33 -9.21 -28.77
N GLY A 157 -6.23 -8.83 -27.49
CA GLY A 157 -7.01 -9.41 -26.41
C GLY A 157 -8.40 -8.79 -26.25
N SER A 158 -8.98 -9.02 -25.08
CA SER A 158 -10.23 -8.42 -24.63
C SER A 158 -10.10 -6.92 -24.36
N ASN A 159 -11.22 -6.22 -24.14
CA ASN A 159 -11.21 -4.83 -23.68
C ASN A 159 -10.39 -4.64 -22.38
N GLN A 160 -10.36 -5.66 -21.52
CA GLN A 160 -9.55 -5.65 -20.31
C GLN A 160 -8.06 -5.72 -20.64
N ASP A 161 -7.66 -6.55 -21.61
CA ASP A 161 -6.26 -6.68 -22.04
C ASP A 161 -5.75 -5.38 -22.67
N LEU A 162 -6.55 -4.76 -23.53
CA LEU A 162 -6.25 -3.45 -24.12
C LEU A 162 -6.09 -2.37 -23.04
N ALA A 163 -7.05 -2.25 -22.11
CA ALA A 163 -6.95 -1.30 -21.02
C ALA A 163 -5.75 -1.58 -20.10
N THR A 164 -5.38 -2.85 -19.92
CA THR A 164 -4.21 -3.26 -19.14
C THR A 164 -2.91 -2.82 -19.84
N LEU A 165 -2.81 -3.01 -21.16
CA LEU A 165 -1.69 -2.54 -21.97
C LEU A 165 -1.58 -1.01 -21.92
N ASP A 166 -2.68 -0.31 -22.15
CA ASP A 166 -2.70 1.16 -22.15
C ASP A 166 -2.28 1.74 -20.79
N THR A 167 -2.79 1.14 -19.71
CA THR A 167 -2.40 1.50 -18.34
C THR A 167 -0.91 1.27 -18.09
N ALA A 168 -0.35 0.15 -18.58
CA ALA A 168 1.07 -0.14 -18.45
C ALA A 168 1.95 0.85 -19.23
N LEU A 169 1.54 1.24 -20.44
CA LEU A 169 2.26 2.24 -21.25
C LEU A 169 2.27 3.61 -20.56
N VAL A 170 1.13 4.06 -20.04
CA VAL A 170 1.04 5.32 -19.30
C VAL A 170 1.88 5.27 -18.03
N ALA A 171 1.85 4.16 -17.28
CA ALA A 171 2.67 3.99 -16.08
C ALA A 171 4.17 4.03 -16.38
N PHE A 172 4.60 3.32 -17.43
CA PHE A 172 6.01 3.23 -17.80
C PHE A 172 6.57 4.59 -18.23
N TRP A 173 5.92 5.24 -19.21
CA TRP A 173 6.38 6.52 -19.75
C TRP A 173 6.15 7.69 -18.79
N GLY A 174 5.10 7.61 -17.97
CA GLY A 174 4.82 8.58 -16.91
C GLY A 174 5.64 8.38 -15.64
N CYS A 175 6.50 7.35 -15.59
CA CYS A 175 7.26 6.96 -14.40
C CYS A 175 6.40 6.81 -13.13
N ALA A 176 5.17 6.33 -13.30
CA ALA A 176 4.18 6.17 -12.24
C ALA A 176 4.11 4.72 -11.77
N TRP A 177 3.75 4.53 -10.51
CA TRP A 177 3.44 3.18 -10.04
C TRP A 177 2.07 2.75 -10.57
N LEU A 178 1.94 1.51 -11.04
CA LEU A 178 0.62 0.96 -11.42
C LEU A 178 -0.41 1.09 -10.29
N LEU A 179 0.04 1.06 -9.03
CA LEU A 179 -0.79 1.28 -7.83
C LEU A 179 -1.29 2.71 -7.64
N GLU A 180 -0.69 3.69 -8.30
CA GLU A 180 -1.15 5.08 -8.33
C GLU A 180 -2.21 5.28 -9.40
N LEU A 181 -2.18 4.47 -10.47
CA LEU A 181 -3.14 4.54 -11.57
C LEU A 181 -4.37 3.62 -11.38
N THR A 182 -4.20 2.48 -10.73
CA THR A 182 -5.27 1.48 -10.52
C THR A 182 -6.15 1.82 -9.32
N TYR A 183 -7.43 1.45 -9.40
CA TYR A 183 -8.43 1.80 -8.40
C TYR A 183 -8.30 0.93 -7.13
N LYS A 184 -8.56 1.52 -5.96
CA LYS A 184 -8.62 0.78 -4.68
C LYS A 184 -10.09 0.52 -4.29
N PRO A 185 -10.47 -0.73 -3.99
CA PRO A 185 -11.87 -1.10 -3.74
C PRO A 185 -12.58 -0.35 -2.60
N GLY A 186 -11.84 0.18 -1.60
CA GLY A 186 -12.43 0.77 -0.38
C GLY A 186 -13.03 2.18 -0.52
N TYR A 187 -12.85 2.85 -1.66
CA TYR A 187 -13.36 4.22 -1.87
C TYR A 187 -14.82 4.29 -2.33
N LEU A 188 -15.51 3.16 -2.47
CA LEU A 188 -16.91 3.11 -2.92
C LEU A 188 -17.93 3.58 -1.87
N ALA A 189 -17.54 3.71 -0.59
CA ALA A 189 -18.50 3.86 0.52
C ALA A 189 -18.62 5.26 1.14
N GLY A 190 -17.99 6.31 0.60
CA GLY A 190 -18.16 7.66 1.16
C GLY A 190 -17.42 8.72 0.38
N GLY A 191 -18.18 9.59 -0.28
CA GLY A 191 -17.74 10.65 -1.20
C GLY A 191 -16.38 11.27 -0.84
N GLY A 192 -15.41 11.11 -1.74
CA GLY A 192 -14.12 11.78 -1.66
C GLY A 192 -12.93 11.06 -2.28
N GLY A 193 -13.04 9.80 -2.70
CA GLY A 193 -11.93 9.04 -3.29
C GLY A 193 -12.17 8.60 -4.72
N ALA A 194 -12.50 9.55 -5.59
CA ALA A 194 -12.59 9.23 -7.01
C ALA A 194 -11.17 8.93 -7.50
N GLY A 195 -10.87 7.67 -7.81
CA GLY A 195 -9.70 7.33 -8.63
C GLY A 195 -9.69 8.16 -9.92
N LEU A 196 -8.55 8.19 -10.61
CA LEU A 196 -8.33 9.09 -11.74
C LEU A 196 -9.46 9.01 -12.76
N LEU A 197 -10.07 10.16 -13.03
CA LEU A 197 -11.23 10.28 -13.90
C LEU A 197 -10.80 10.82 -15.26
N HIS A 198 -11.68 10.63 -16.24
CA HIS A 198 -11.51 11.23 -17.56
C HIS A 198 -11.22 12.74 -17.48
N ARG A 199 -11.93 13.49 -16.62
CA ARG A 199 -11.74 14.94 -16.45
C ARG A 199 -10.38 15.37 -15.90
N ASP A 200 -9.61 14.45 -15.32
CA ASP A 200 -8.31 14.74 -14.72
C ASP A 200 -7.17 14.74 -15.78
N VAL A 201 -7.51 14.47 -17.05
CA VAL A 201 -6.59 14.48 -18.18
C VAL A 201 -6.59 15.84 -18.88
N VAL A 202 -5.40 16.42 -19.05
CA VAL A 202 -5.15 17.65 -19.79
C VAL A 202 -4.29 17.34 -21.01
N TRP A 203 -4.68 17.88 -22.16
CA TRP A 203 -4.01 17.64 -23.44
C TRP A 203 -3.19 18.86 -23.88
N GLY A 204 -2.00 18.59 -24.40
CA GLY A 204 -1.16 19.59 -25.06
C GLY A 204 -1.64 19.93 -26.47
N PRO A 205 -1.10 21.00 -27.08
CA PRO A 205 -1.42 21.36 -28.47
C PRO A 205 -1.16 20.20 -29.43
N GLY A 206 -2.16 19.87 -30.26
CA GLY A 206 -2.09 18.79 -31.23
C GLY A 206 -1.89 17.40 -30.62
N ASN A 207 -2.27 17.19 -29.35
CA ASN A 207 -2.02 15.97 -28.59
C ASN A 207 -0.53 15.57 -28.58
N SER A 208 0.38 16.55 -28.61
CA SER A 208 1.83 16.30 -28.53
C SER A 208 2.27 15.74 -27.16
N TRP A 209 1.49 15.98 -26.13
CA TRP A 209 1.66 15.44 -24.79
C TRP A 209 0.30 15.41 -24.07
N ALA A 210 0.23 14.63 -23.00
CA ALA A 210 -0.91 14.63 -22.09
C ALA A 210 -0.42 14.60 -20.64
N SER A 211 -1.22 15.14 -19.72
CA SER A 211 -0.93 15.11 -18.31
C SER A 211 -2.14 14.69 -17.47
N ILE A 212 -1.87 13.93 -16.42
CA ILE A 212 -2.88 13.42 -15.48
C ILE A 212 -2.57 13.99 -14.11
N THR A 213 -3.57 14.60 -13.48
CA THR A 213 -3.43 15.18 -12.14
C THR A 213 -3.71 14.12 -11.08
N LEU A 214 -2.75 13.83 -10.22
CA LEU A 214 -2.93 12.93 -9.08
C LEU A 214 -3.48 13.69 -7.88
N GLN A 215 -4.67 13.32 -7.41
CA GLN A 215 -5.19 13.80 -6.14
C GLN A 215 -4.52 13.03 -4.99
N GLU A 216 -4.12 13.74 -3.92
CA GLU A 216 -3.54 13.14 -2.69
C GLU A 216 -2.21 12.38 -2.87
N ALA A 217 -1.32 12.90 -3.71
CA ALA A 217 0.02 12.34 -3.89
C ALA A 217 0.82 12.28 -2.59
N LYS A 218 1.25 11.07 -2.18
CA LYS A 218 2.04 10.80 -0.96
C LYS A 218 3.38 11.56 -0.88
N LYS A 219 3.88 12.09 -1.99
CA LYS A 219 5.18 12.76 -2.09
C LYS A 219 5.07 14.27 -2.33
N ALA A 220 3.86 14.81 -2.50
CA ALA A 220 3.67 16.23 -2.71
C ALA A 220 3.58 16.95 -1.35
N SER A 221 4.10 18.18 -1.28
CA SER A 221 3.89 19.04 -0.12
C SER A 221 2.40 19.37 0.01
N PRO A 222 1.89 19.70 1.21
CA PRO A 222 0.49 20.10 1.37
C PRO A 222 0.14 21.26 0.42
N GLY A 223 -0.81 21.03 -0.50
CA GLY A 223 -1.23 22.01 -1.51
C GLY A 223 -0.55 21.89 -2.88
N GLU A 224 0.46 21.04 -3.04
CA GLU A 224 1.05 20.73 -4.35
C GLU A 224 0.33 19.55 -5.00
N LEU A 225 -0.04 19.71 -6.27
CA LEU A 225 -0.56 18.62 -7.10
C LEU A 225 0.61 17.89 -7.76
N GLN A 226 0.58 16.56 -7.76
CA GLN A 226 1.53 15.78 -8.55
C GLN A 226 0.92 15.49 -9.92
N PHE A 227 1.73 15.65 -10.96
CA PHE A 227 1.32 15.40 -12.33
C PHE A 227 2.10 14.24 -12.91
N ILE A 228 1.41 13.39 -13.65
CA ILE A 228 2.04 12.43 -14.57
C ILE A 228 1.99 13.08 -15.93
N ARG A 229 3.13 13.26 -16.59
CA ARG A 229 3.20 13.76 -17.96
C ARG A 229 3.69 12.64 -18.87
N VAL A 230 3.05 12.51 -20.02
CA VAL A 230 3.42 11.59 -21.07
C VAL A 230 3.50 12.34 -22.39
N ASP A 231 4.49 12.00 -23.22
CA ASP A 231 4.72 12.65 -24.50
C ASP A 231 4.40 11.70 -25.66
N GLN A 232 3.99 12.27 -26.80
CA GLN A 232 3.67 11.51 -27.99
C GLN A 232 4.95 10.91 -28.57
N ILE A 233 4.90 9.63 -28.93
CA ILE A 233 5.98 8.94 -29.64
C ILE A 233 5.42 8.20 -30.86
N PRO A 234 6.14 8.18 -31.99
CA PRO A 234 5.64 7.63 -33.24
C PRO A 234 5.83 6.09 -33.32
N ASN A 235 5.30 5.34 -32.37
CA ASN A 235 5.36 3.87 -32.36
C ASN A 235 4.18 3.23 -31.59
N CYS A 236 4.13 1.89 -31.56
CA CYS A 236 3.07 1.12 -30.90
C CYS A 236 3.05 1.21 -29.38
N LEU A 237 4.07 1.81 -28.75
CA LEU A 237 4.16 2.01 -27.30
C LEU A 237 3.75 3.42 -26.88
N CYS A 238 3.09 4.18 -27.77
CA CYS A 238 2.72 5.56 -27.53
C CYS A 238 1.73 5.70 -26.37
N SER A 239 2.20 6.31 -25.27
CA SER A 239 1.41 6.56 -24.06
C SER A 239 0.32 7.60 -24.27
N VAL A 240 0.51 8.59 -25.15
CA VAL A 240 -0.55 9.52 -25.53
C VAL A 240 -1.66 8.79 -26.29
N ALA A 241 -1.33 7.92 -27.24
CA ALA A 241 -2.32 7.14 -27.97
C ALA A 241 -3.05 6.16 -27.04
N ALA A 242 -2.34 5.52 -26.11
CA ALA A 242 -2.93 4.69 -25.06
C ALA A 242 -3.91 5.49 -24.19
N LEU A 243 -3.54 6.70 -23.78
CA LEU A 243 -4.41 7.56 -22.99
C LEU A 243 -5.65 8.01 -23.78
N GLU A 244 -5.50 8.27 -25.08
CA GLU A 244 -6.64 8.57 -25.94
C GLU A 244 -7.59 7.37 -26.05
N GLN A 245 -7.07 6.15 -26.14
CA GLN A 245 -7.89 4.94 -26.18
C GLN A 245 -8.67 4.75 -24.88
N LEU A 246 -8.01 4.93 -23.73
CA LEU A 246 -8.66 4.90 -22.41
C LEU A 246 -9.75 5.97 -22.31
N VAL A 247 -9.50 7.19 -22.78
CA VAL A 247 -10.48 8.29 -22.80
C VAL A 247 -11.65 8.00 -23.73
N LYS A 248 -11.39 7.55 -24.97
CA LYS A 248 -12.43 7.17 -25.94
C LYS A 248 -13.33 6.04 -25.44
N SER A 249 -12.78 5.17 -24.59
CA SER A 249 -13.54 4.09 -23.95
C SER A 249 -14.43 4.55 -22.78
N CYS A 250 -14.33 5.82 -22.35
CA CYS A 250 -15.19 6.41 -21.33
C CYS A 250 -16.47 6.98 -21.95
N GLN A 251 -17.62 6.76 -21.30
CA GLN A 251 -18.91 7.31 -21.75
C GLN A 251 -19.20 8.70 -21.17
N ASP A 252 -18.65 9.00 -20.00
CA ASP A 252 -18.91 10.24 -19.24
C ASP A 252 -17.58 10.78 -18.65
N PRO A 253 -17.34 12.11 -18.66
CA PRO A 253 -16.27 12.77 -17.90
C PRO A 253 -16.07 12.34 -16.44
N THR A 254 -17.10 11.82 -15.75
CA THR A 254 -16.96 11.28 -14.38
C THR A 254 -16.62 9.79 -14.34
N SER A 255 -16.38 9.16 -15.49
CA SER A 255 -15.96 7.76 -15.57
C SER A 255 -14.50 7.60 -15.16
N THR A 256 -14.19 6.46 -14.53
CA THR A 256 -12.81 6.09 -14.19
C THR A 256 -11.97 5.96 -15.46
N LEU A 257 -10.85 6.68 -15.51
CA LEU A 257 -9.94 6.71 -16.65
C LEU A 257 -9.31 5.34 -16.91
N PHE A 258 -8.75 4.71 -15.89
CA PHE A 258 -8.12 3.38 -15.98
C PHE A 258 -9.16 2.28 -15.74
N GLY A 259 -9.78 1.81 -16.81
CA GLY A 259 -10.86 0.84 -16.78
C GLY A 259 -11.21 0.36 -18.18
N PHE A 260 -12.17 -0.57 -18.24
CA PHE A 260 -12.68 -1.12 -19.49
C PHE A 260 -14.19 -1.27 -19.45
N GLN A 261 -14.81 -1.31 -20.63
CA GLN A 261 -16.27 -1.40 -20.75
C GLN A 261 -16.74 -2.86 -20.81
N VAL A 262 -17.72 -3.21 -19.97
CA VAL A 262 -18.41 -4.50 -19.94
C VAL A 262 -19.92 -4.27 -19.95
N GLN A 263 -20.63 -4.72 -20.99
CA GLN A 263 -22.10 -4.73 -21.05
C GLN A 263 -22.76 -3.40 -20.60
N HIS A 264 -22.22 -2.27 -21.06
CA HIS A 264 -22.67 -0.90 -20.72
C HIS A 264 -22.31 -0.36 -19.33
N SER A 265 -21.52 -1.11 -18.54
CA SER A 265 -20.91 -0.62 -17.30
C SER A 265 -19.40 -0.51 -17.46
N ARG A 266 -18.81 0.51 -16.82
CA ARG A 266 -17.35 0.69 -16.78
C ARG A 266 -16.78 -0.01 -15.56
N THR A 267 -15.91 -0.99 -15.79
CA THR A 267 -15.21 -1.70 -14.74
C THR A 267 -13.84 -1.06 -14.53
N PRO A 268 -13.52 -0.54 -13.32
CA PRO A 268 -12.20 0.01 -13.04
C PRO A 268 -11.15 -1.10 -13.00
N LEU A 269 -9.93 -0.80 -13.44
CA LEU A 269 -8.81 -1.74 -13.29
C LEU A 269 -8.36 -1.76 -11.82
N LEU A 270 -8.49 -2.94 -11.21
CA LEU A 270 -8.10 -3.19 -9.83
C LEU A 270 -6.72 -3.81 -9.77
N LYS A 271 -5.98 -3.54 -8.68
CA LYS A 271 -4.62 -4.06 -8.47
C LYS A 271 -4.48 -5.56 -8.80
N TYR A 272 -5.40 -6.39 -8.31
CA TYR A 272 -5.32 -7.84 -8.46
C TYR A 272 -5.57 -8.32 -9.90
N MET A 273 -6.21 -7.51 -10.73
CA MET A 273 -6.42 -7.81 -12.15
C MET A 273 -5.15 -7.62 -12.99
N MET A 274 -4.17 -6.87 -12.47
CA MET A 274 -2.87 -6.63 -13.12
C MET A 274 -1.74 -7.49 -12.54
N THR A 275 -2.03 -8.33 -11.54
CA THR A 275 -1.06 -9.25 -10.95
C THR A 275 -1.57 -10.68 -11.14
N ALA A 276 -1.19 -11.29 -12.26
CA ALA A 276 -1.23 -12.75 -12.42
C ALA A 276 0.02 -13.37 -11.77
#